data_AF-G4Q8K8-F1
#
_entry.id   AF-G4Q8K8-F1
#
_cell.length_a   1.000
_cell.length_b   1.000
_cell.length_c   1.000
_cell.angle_alpha   90.00
_cell.angle_beta   90.00
_cell.angle_gamma   90.00
#
_symmetry.space_group_name_H-M   'P 1'
#
loop_
_entity.id
_entity.type
_entity.pdbx_description
1 polymer ?
#
loop_
_entity_poly.entity_id
_entity_poly.type
_entity_poly.pdbx_seq_one_letter_code
_entity_poly.pdbx_strand_id
1 'polypeptide(L)'
;MREKRKIERLGRKAITAFTKRLTDEIFLFIERDPALLKEYKEAVKTYSAHSVNATLGKMIAEAYGLGNLQKESNPDSALLKRYTRHYVYWDRNKEEKKRREKEREQALGLFGRSRRKRRTKAVKKPRVASAPSLEKNLFDGSGHDPSVS
;
A
#
# COMPACT_ATOMS: atom_id res chain seq x y z
N MET A 1 8.22 -13.46 -28.59
CA MET A 1 7.53 -13.69 -27.29
C MET A 1 7.65 -12.55 -26.27
N ARG A 2 8.85 -11.99 -25.99
CA ARG A 2 9.01 -10.91 -24.96
C ARG A 2 8.35 -9.57 -25.35
N GLU A 3 8.34 -9.24 -26.63
CA GLU A 3 7.83 -7.96 -27.15
C GLU A 3 6.31 -7.86 -27.09
N LYS A 4 5.61 -8.94 -27.51
CA LYS A 4 4.16 -9.09 -27.35
C LYS A 4 3.70 -8.89 -25.89
N ARG A 5 4.47 -9.42 -24.92
CA ARG A 5 4.19 -9.21 -23.47
C ARG A 5 4.35 -7.75 -23.02
N LYS A 6 5.27 -6.98 -23.63
CA LYS A 6 5.43 -5.55 -23.32
C LYS A 6 4.21 -4.76 -23.82
N ILE A 7 3.75 -5.05 -25.04
CA ILE A 7 2.57 -4.41 -25.65
C ILE A 7 1.31 -4.74 -24.82
N GLU A 8 1.11 -6.01 -24.45
CA GLU A 8 -0.01 -6.41 -23.59
C GLU A 8 0.02 -5.71 -22.22
N ARG A 9 1.21 -5.53 -21.63
CA ARG A 9 1.36 -4.80 -20.37
C ARG A 9 1.02 -3.31 -20.52
N LEU A 10 1.42 -2.70 -21.64
CA LEU A 10 1.07 -1.31 -21.96
C LEU A 10 -0.45 -1.17 -22.12
N GLY A 11 -1.06 -2.02 -22.95
CA GLY A 11 -2.50 -2.02 -23.19
C GLY A 11 -3.29 -2.20 -21.88
N ARG A 12 -2.93 -3.17 -21.04
CA ARG A 12 -3.57 -3.37 -19.73
C ARG A 12 -3.46 -2.14 -18.84
N LYS A 13 -2.30 -1.48 -18.79
CA LYS A 13 -2.11 -0.26 -18.00
C LYS A 13 -2.98 0.88 -18.51
N ALA A 14 -2.99 1.10 -19.84
CA ALA A 14 -3.77 2.15 -20.48
C ALA A 14 -5.26 1.96 -20.23
N ILE A 15 -5.77 0.74 -20.49
CA ILE A 15 -7.18 0.41 -20.28
C ILE A 15 -7.55 0.58 -18.80
N THR A 16 -6.79 0.03 -17.86
CA THR A 16 -7.08 0.19 -16.42
C THR A 16 -7.08 1.66 -15.99
N ALA A 17 -6.16 2.48 -16.49
CA ALA A 17 -6.13 3.91 -16.17
C ALA A 17 -7.34 4.64 -16.76
N PHE A 18 -7.69 4.35 -18.01
CA PHE A 18 -8.84 4.94 -18.69
C PHE A 18 -10.16 4.53 -18.05
N THR A 19 -10.36 3.25 -17.71
CA THR A 19 -11.57 2.75 -17.05
C THR A 19 -11.89 3.49 -15.75
N LYS A 20 -10.87 3.91 -14.99
CA LYS A 20 -11.07 4.70 -13.76
C LYS A 20 -11.65 6.09 -14.02
N ARG A 21 -11.45 6.63 -15.22
CA ARG A 21 -11.96 7.94 -15.66
C ARG A 21 -13.08 7.82 -16.69
N LEU A 22 -13.45 6.60 -17.11
CA LEU A 22 -14.40 6.38 -18.20
C LEU A 22 -15.71 7.13 -18.00
N THR A 23 -16.27 7.08 -16.80
CA THR A 23 -17.50 7.82 -16.49
C THR A 23 -17.31 9.30 -16.72
N ASP A 24 -16.25 9.89 -16.16
CA ASP A 24 -15.92 11.32 -16.34
C ASP A 24 -15.73 11.68 -17.81
N GLU A 25 -15.01 10.86 -18.57
CA GLU A 25 -14.80 11.05 -20.02
C GLU A 25 -16.12 10.99 -20.83
N ILE A 26 -17.07 10.14 -20.42
CA ILE A 26 -18.40 10.09 -21.07
C ILE A 26 -19.20 11.36 -20.76
N PHE A 27 -19.13 11.88 -19.53
CA PHE A 27 -19.77 13.16 -19.21
C PHE A 27 -19.08 14.34 -19.92
N LEU A 28 -17.75 14.33 -20.05
CA LEU A 28 -17.02 15.29 -20.89
C LEU A 28 -17.42 15.18 -22.36
N PHE A 29 -17.69 13.98 -22.86
CA PHE A 29 -18.20 13.78 -24.22
C PHE A 29 -19.59 14.42 -24.39
N ILE A 30 -20.49 14.24 -23.43
CA ILE A 30 -21.80 14.91 -23.41
C ILE A 30 -21.64 16.43 -23.39
N GLU A 31 -20.68 16.97 -22.62
CA GLU A 31 -20.41 18.42 -22.58
C GLU A 31 -19.92 18.99 -23.91
N ARG A 32 -19.11 18.23 -24.64
CA ARG A 32 -18.49 18.66 -25.90
C ARG A 32 -19.45 18.59 -27.08
N ASP A 33 -20.47 17.74 -27.00
CA ASP A 33 -21.51 17.63 -28.04
C ASP A 33 -22.72 18.53 -27.69
N PRO A 34 -22.99 19.60 -28.47
CA PRO A 34 -24.09 20.51 -28.18
C PRO A 34 -25.47 19.85 -28.20
N ALA A 35 -25.69 18.82 -29.02
CA ALA A 35 -26.96 18.12 -29.11
C ALA A 35 -27.20 17.30 -27.84
N LEU A 36 -26.20 16.50 -27.44
CA LEU A 36 -26.28 15.70 -26.22
C LEU A 36 -26.36 16.57 -24.96
N LEU A 37 -25.63 17.69 -24.91
CA LEU A 37 -25.71 18.62 -23.78
C LEU A 37 -27.10 19.23 -23.65
N LYS A 38 -27.76 19.54 -24.77
CA LYS A 38 -29.14 20.06 -24.77
C LYS A 38 -30.11 19.02 -24.21
N GLU A 39 -30.06 17.79 -24.70
CA GLU A 39 -30.91 16.69 -24.21
C GLU A 39 -30.67 16.41 -22.73
N TYR A 40 -29.40 16.39 -22.30
CA TYR A 40 -29.04 16.25 -20.90
C TYR A 40 -29.66 17.37 -20.05
N LYS A 41 -29.54 18.63 -20.47
CA LYS A 41 -30.12 19.77 -19.74
C LYS A 41 -31.65 19.69 -19.67
N GLU A 42 -32.31 19.20 -20.71
CA GLU A 42 -33.75 18.97 -20.71
C GLU A 42 -34.15 17.86 -19.72
N ALA A 43 -33.44 16.73 -19.72
CA ALA A 43 -33.65 15.65 -18.77
C ALA A 43 -33.43 16.11 -17.31
N VAL A 44 -32.41 16.94 -17.07
CA VAL A 44 -32.10 17.49 -15.74
C VAL A 44 -33.22 18.39 -15.21
N LYS A 45 -33.90 19.15 -16.08
CA LYS A 45 -35.05 19.97 -15.67
C LYS A 45 -36.21 19.12 -15.15
N THR A 46 -36.40 17.93 -15.72
CA THR A 46 -37.49 17.01 -15.36
C THR A 46 -37.16 16.15 -14.15
N TYR A 47 -35.96 15.58 -14.07
CA TYR A 47 -35.63 14.51 -13.11
C TYR A 47 -34.55 14.86 -12.07
N SER A 48 -34.02 16.08 -12.09
CA SER A 48 -32.82 16.53 -11.37
C SER A 48 -31.50 15.94 -11.88
N ALA A 49 -30.41 16.70 -11.73
CA ALA A 49 -29.07 16.27 -12.12
C ALA A 49 -28.60 15.01 -11.38
N HIS A 50 -29.01 14.83 -10.13
CA HIS A 50 -28.59 13.66 -9.36
C HIS A 50 -29.15 12.35 -9.94
N SER A 51 -30.44 12.33 -10.29
CA SER A 51 -31.10 11.15 -10.84
C SER A 51 -30.56 10.81 -12.24
N VAL A 52 -30.44 11.81 -13.10
CA VAL A 52 -29.85 11.65 -14.45
C VAL A 52 -28.43 11.08 -14.34
N ASN A 53 -27.59 11.66 -13.48
CA ASN A 53 -26.20 11.22 -13.33
C ASN A 53 -26.09 9.81 -12.76
N ALA A 54 -26.95 9.45 -11.80
CA ALA A 54 -26.99 8.10 -11.25
C ALA A 54 -27.41 7.07 -12.31
N THR A 55 -28.38 7.41 -13.14
CA THR A 55 -28.91 6.55 -14.20
C THR A 55 -27.86 6.34 -15.28
N LEU A 56 -27.25 7.42 -15.78
CA LEU A 56 -26.15 7.35 -16.75
C LEU A 56 -24.95 6.58 -16.20
N GLY A 57 -24.56 6.83 -14.95
CA GLY A 57 -23.46 6.09 -14.31
C GLY A 57 -23.72 4.58 -14.24
N LYS A 58 -24.97 4.16 -13.97
CA LYS A 58 -25.37 2.75 -14.01
C LYS A 58 -25.30 2.18 -15.43
N MET A 59 -25.86 2.89 -16.40
CA MET A 59 -25.83 2.49 -17.82
C MET A 59 -24.39 2.33 -18.34
N ILE A 60 -23.47 3.21 -17.94
CA ILE A 60 -22.05 3.12 -18.29
C ILE A 60 -21.44 1.84 -17.70
N ALA A 61 -21.68 1.55 -16.43
CA ALA A 61 -21.16 0.36 -15.79
C ALA A 61 -21.67 -0.93 -16.47
N GLU A 62 -22.95 -0.96 -16.84
CA GLU A 62 -23.58 -2.10 -17.51
C GLU A 62 -23.08 -2.26 -18.95
N ALA A 63 -23.04 -1.18 -19.74
CA ALA A 63 -22.63 -1.21 -21.14
C ALA A 63 -21.19 -1.73 -21.34
N TYR A 64 -20.30 -1.42 -20.40
CA TYR A 64 -18.88 -1.80 -20.48
C TYR A 64 -18.51 -2.98 -19.56
N GLY A 65 -19.47 -3.60 -18.88
CA GLY A 65 -19.23 -4.73 -17.98
C GLY A 65 -18.23 -4.40 -16.88
N LEU A 66 -18.46 -3.29 -16.16
CA LEU A 66 -17.51 -2.74 -15.21
C LEU A 66 -17.89 -3.01 -13.75
N GLY A 67 -16.87 -3.24 -12.92
CA GLY A 67 -17.02 -3.28 -11.47
C GLY A 67 -16.95 -1.90 -10.85
N ASN A 68 -17.64 -1.71 -9.72
CA ASN A 68 -17.58 -0.47 -8.93
C ASN A 68 -16.40 -0.48 -7.97
N LEU A 69 -15.63 0.60 -7.94
CA LEU A 69 -14.49 0.78 -7.03
C LEU A 69 -14.83 1.79 -5.92
N GLN A 70 -14.19 2.97 -5.94
CA GLN A 70 -14.37 4.04 -4.98
C GLN A 70 -14.94 5.27 -5.69
N LYS A 71 -15.66 6.12 -4.95
CA LYS A 71 -16.11 7.41 -5.46
C LYS A 71 -14.93 8.36 -5.63
N GLU A 72 -14.85 9.03 -6.77
CA GLU A 72 -14.00 10.18 -7.04
C GLU A 72 -14.80 11.46 -6.80
N SER A 73 -14.21 12.42 -6.09
CA SER A 73 -14.84 13.71 -5.75
C SER A 73 -14.41 14.86 -6.64
N ASN A 74 -13.36 14.68 -7.44
CA ASN A 74 -12.79 15.70 -8.32
C ASN A 74 -12.90 15.25 -9.79
N PRO A 75 -14.11 15.27 -10.38
CA PRO A 75 -14.29 15.07 -11.82
C PRO A 75 -13.77 16.28 -12.60
N ASP A 76 -13.34 16.05 -13.84
CA ASP A 76 -13.05 17.11 -14.79
C ASP A 76 -14.34 17.64 -15.45
N SER A 77 -15.36 16.80 -15.59
CA SER A 77 -16.68 17.20 -16.08
C SER A 77 -17.38 18.14 -15.09
N ALA A 78 -17.85 19.29 -15.60
CA ALA A 78 -18.70 20.23 -14.87
C ALA A 78 -20.10 19.69 -14.58
N LEU A 79 -20.56 18.65 -15.29
CA LEU A 79 -21.84 17.98 -15.04
C LEU A 79 -21.83 17.10 -13.78
N LEU A 80 -20.64 16.77 -13.28
CA LEU A 80 -20.45 15.88 -12.14
C LEU A 80 -19.92 16.63 -10.92
N LYS A 81 -20.43 16.31 -9.73
CA LYS A 81 -19.79 16.69 -8.45
C LYS A 81 -18.88 15.59 -7.90
N ARG A 82 -19.19 14.35 -8.26
CA ARG A 82 -18.51 13.11 -7.88
C ARG A 82 -19.01 11.99 -8.78
N TYR A 83 -18.22 10.95 -8.97
CA TYR A 83 -18.63 9.77 -9.72
C TYR A 83 -17.99 8.50 -9.15
N THR A 84 -18.53 7.34 -9.49
CA THR A 84 -17.94 6.06 -9.09
C THR A 84 -16.84 5.70 -10.07
N ARG A 85 -15.61 5.49 -9.59
CA ARG A 85 -14.55 4.90 -10.41
C ARG A 85 -14.86 3.45 -10.67
N HIS A 86 -14.48 3.00 -11.85
CA HIS A 86 -14.70 1.63 -12.26
C HIS A 86 -13.39 0.86 -12.42
N TYR A 87 -13.48 -0.46 -12.34
CA TYR A 87 -12.40 -1.38 -12.67
C TYR A 87 -12.89 -2.43 -13.67
N VAL A 88 -11.96 -3.00 -14.43
CA VAL A 88 -12.23 -4.14 -15.31
C VAL A 88 -11.90 -5.44 -14.59
N TYR A 89 -12.68 -6.50 -14.81
CA TYR A 89 -12.59 -7.74 -14.01
C TYR A 89 -11.22 -8.41 -13.96
N TRP A 90 -10.38 -8.30 -14.98
CA TRP A 90 -9.00 -8.82 -14.91
C TRP A 90 -8.11 -8.07 -13.91
N ASP A 91 -8.52 -6.88 -13.46
CA ASP A 91 -7.86 -6.10 -12.40
C ASP A 91 -8.31 -6.56 -11.00
N ARG A 92 -9.57 -7.04 -10.84
CA ARG A 92 -10.07 -7.62 -9.58
C ARG A 92 -9.20 -8.78 -9.11
N ASN A 93 -8.81 -9.66 -10.03
CA ASN A 93 -7.96 -10.80 -9.72
C ASN A 93 -6.57 -10.36 -9.22
N LYS A 94 -6.12 -9.16 -9.59
CA LYS A 94 -4.85 -8.57 -9.16
C LYS A 94 -4.99 -7.80 -7.84
N GLU A 95 -6.06 -7.04 -7.65
CA GLU A 95 -6.36 -6.38 -6.38
C GLU A 95 -6.67 -7.39 -5.27
N GLU A 96 -7.44 -8.43 -5.57
CA GLU A 96 -7.70 -9.51 -4.63
C GLU A 96 -6.43 -10.27 -4.29
N LYS A 97 -5.56 -10.53 -5.27
CA LYS A 97 -4.24 -11.11 -5.02
C LYS A 97 -3.39 -10.20 -4.12
N LYS A 98 -3.35 -8.90 -4.39
CA LYS A 98 -2.65 -7.92 -3.53
C LYS A 98 -3.26 -7.83 -2.13
N ARG A 99 -4.58 -7.90 -2.00
CA ARG A 99 -5.29 -7.87 -0.71
C ARG A 99 -4.95 -9.12 0.09
N ARG A 100 -5.07 -10.30 -0.51
CA ARG A 100 -4.67 -11.58 0.11
C ARG A 100 -3.20 -11.60 0.49
N GLU A 101 -2.32 -11.03 -0.33
CA GLU A 101 -0.89 -10.89 -0.03
C GLU A 101 -0.66 -9.96 1.17
N LYS A 102 -1.35 -8.81 1.21
CA LYS A 102 -1.29 -7.86 2.34
C LYS A 102 -1.86 -8.44 3.63
N GLU A 103 -2.97 -9.18 3.55
CA GLU A 103 -3.55 -9.94 4.67
C GLU A 103 -2.59 -11.02 5.15
N ARG A 104 -1.92 -11.73 4.23
CA ARG A 104 -0.89 -12.73 4.56
C ARG A 104 0.33 -12.08 5.21
N GLU A 105 0.79 -10.92 4.74
CA GLU A 105 1.89 -10.17 5.35
C GLU A 105 1.54 -9.67 6.76
N GLN A 106 0.29 -9.23 6.96
CA GLN A 106 -0.23 -8.85 8.27
C GLN A 106 -0.34 -10.06 9.20
N ALA A 107 -0.86 -11.19 8.72
CA ALA A 107 -0.95 -12.45 9.47
C ALA A 107 0.42 -13.04 9.83
N LEU A 108 1.43 -12.84 8.97
CA LEU A 108 2.81 -13.23 9.20
C LEU A 108 3.60 -12.25 10.09
N GLY A 109 2.97 -11.16 10.58
CA GLY A 109 3.59 -10.21 11.50
C GLY A 109 4.80 -9.45 10.94
N LEU A 110 4.92 -9.35 9.61
CA LEU A 110 6.11 -8.82 8.93
C LEU A 110 6.34 -7.32 9.14
N PHE A 111 5.39 -6.58 9.72
CA PHE A 111 5.55 -5.18 10.12
C PHE A 111 6.17 -4.98 11.52
N GLY A 112 6.54 -6.05 12.23
CA GLY A 112 7.04 -5.99 13.62
C GLY A 112 8.53 -6.24 13.84
N ARG A 113 9.35 -6.50 12.81
CA ARG A 113 10.81 -6.63 12.99
C ARG A 113 11.53 -5.33 12.66
N SER A 114 11.25 -4.33 13.48
CA SER A 114 12.12 -3.17 13.65
C SER A 114 13.55 -3.66 13.83
N ARG A 115 14.41 -3.18 12.94
CA ARG A 115 15.83 -3.48 12.79
C ARG A 115 16.51 -3.23 14.15
N ARG A 116 16.60 -4.26 15.02
CA ARG A 116 17.44 -4.22 16.22
C ARG A 116 18.86 -3.93 15.74
N LYS A 117 19.30 -2.68 15.90
CA LYS A 117 20.69 -2.25 15.73
C LYS A 117 21.56 -3.25 16.48
N ARG A 118 22.29 -4.09 15.75
CA ARG A 118 23.44 -4.84 16.29
C ARG A 118 24.43 -3.79 16.79
N ARG A 119 24.42 -3.49 18.08
CA ARG A 119 25.54 -2.81 18.75
C ARG A 119 26.70 -3.80 18.73
N THR A 120 27.62 -3.62 17.79
CA THR A 120 28.96 -4.21 17.87
C THR A 120 29.63 -3.57 19.09
N LYS A 121 29.74 -4.32 20.21
CA LYS A 121 30.63 -3.92 21.30
C LYS A 121 32.06 -4.06 20.78
N ALA A 122 32.77 -2.94 20.73
CA ALA A 122 34.18 -2.87 20.39
C ALA A 122 34.99 -3.76 21.37
N VAL A 123 35.77 -4.66 20.80
CA VAL A 123 36.81 -5.43 21.50
C VAL A 123 37.89 -4.43 21.93
N LYS A 124 38.06 -4.22 23.24
CA LYS A 124 39.22 -3.51 23.76
C LYS A 124 40.44 -4.43 23.68
N LYS A 125 41.44 -4.05 22.87
CA LYS A 125 42.78 -4.64 22.88
C LYS A 125 43.48 -4.32 24.23
N PRO A 126 44.33 -5.22 24.75
CA PRO A 126 45.06 -4.98 25.99
C PRO A 126 46.28 -4.08 25.72
N ARG A 127 46.64 -3.22 26.68
CA ARG A 127 47.95 -2.56 26.71
C ARG A 127 48.47 -2.56 28.15
N VAL A 128 49.70 -3.07 28.27
CA VAL A 128 50.47 -3.40 29.47
C VAL A 128 51.09 -2.15 30.09
N ALA A 129 51.15 -2.08 31.41
CA ALA A 129 52.21 -1.44 32.22
C ALA A 129 52.10 -1.99 33.65
N SER A 130 53.03 -2.84 34.07
CA SER A 130 54.15 -2.55 34.99
C SER A 130 53.77 -2.65 36.48
N ALA A 131 54.45 -3.55 37.18
CA ALA A 131 54.27 -3.97 38.57
C ALA A 131 54.47 -2.84 39.61
N PRO A 132 54.09 -3.09 40.88
CA PRO A 132 55.12 -3.52 41.82
C PRO A 132 54.75 -4.75 42.69
N SER A 133 55.82 -5.45 43.06
CA SER A 133 55.93 -6.59 43.96
C SER A 133 55.63 -6.27 45.43
N LEU A 134 55.08 -7.22 46.19
CA LEU A 134 55.56 -7.60 47.54
C LEU A 134 54.80 -8.81 48.11
N GLU A 135 55.59 -9.88 48.31
CA GLU A 135 55.57 -10.89 49.38
C GLU A 135 54.30 -11.72 49.63
N LYS A 136 54.32 -13.01 49.25
CA LYS A 136 54.86 -14.17 49.99
C LYS A 136 54.14 -14.42 51.31
N ASN A 137 53.27 -15.43 51.33
CA ASN A 137 53.09 -16.30 52.50
C ASN A 137 52.93 -17.72 51.98
N LEU A 138 54.07 -18.41 51.86
CA LEU A 138 54.18 -19.81 51.55
C LEU A 138 54.76 -20.49 52.79
N PHE A 139 53.90 -21.26 53.45
CA PHE A 139 54.17 -22.52 54.16
C PHE A 139 55.28 -22.55 55.24
N ASP A 140 54.89 -22.86 56.48
CA ASP A 140 55.17 -24.13 57.18
C ASP A 140 55.30 -23.88 58.68
N GLY A 141 54.75 -24.77 59.50
CA GLY A 141 54.70 -24.58 60.95
C GLY A 141 53.82 -25.59 61.66
N SER A 142 54.21 -26.85 61.54
CA SER A 142 53.87 -27.95 62.45
C SER A 142 53.77 -27.54 63.93
N GLY A 143 52.81 -28.10 64.68
CA GLY A 143 52.94 -28.18 66.14
C GLY A 143 51.64 -28.16 66.92
N HIS A 144 51.15 -29.36 67.20
CA HIS A 144 50.21 -29.77 68.24
C HIS A 144 50.35 -28.99 69.59
N ASP A 145 49.20 -28.60 70.18
CA ASP A 145 48.71 -28.69 71.59
C ASP A 145 49.69 -28.66 72.81
N PRO A 146 49.27 -28.42 74.09
CA PRO A 146 47.92 -28.15 74.64
C PRO A 146 47.89 -27.13 75.83
N SER A 147 46.73 -27.10 76.51
CA SER A 147 46.49 -26.85 77.95
C SER A 147 46.11 -25.43 78.43
N VAL A 148 44.80 -25.26 78.57
CA VAL A 148 44.04 -24.92 79.80
C VAL A 148 44.84 -24.39 81.00
N SER A 149 44.41 -23.22 81.49
CA SER A 149 44.11 -22.94 82.90
C SER A 149 43.01 -21.89 82.99
#